data_AF-A0A3L5TWG7-F1
#
_entry.id   AF-A0A3L5TWG7-F1
#
_cell.length_a   1.000
_cell.length_b   1.000
_cell.length_c   1.000
_cell.angle_alpha   90.00
_cell.angle_beta   90.00
_cell.angle_gamma   90.00
#
_symmetry.space_group_name_H-M   'P 1'
#
loop_
_entity.id
_entity.type
_entity.pdbx_description
1 polymer ?
#
loop_
_entity_poly.entity_id
_entity_poly.type
_entity_poly.pdbx_seq_one_letter_code
_entity_poly.pdbx_strand_id
1 'polypeptide(L)'
;MFERSTPSYSNSAMREFQLSSIWEYEDEKENVWIKYEDDINIRIERAYIRKPTGKTIVKYNKGTYIICFTKMTQLNTSSGKELN
;
A
#
# COMPACT_ATOMS: atom_id res chain seq x y z
N MET A 1 33.27 -5.98 -43.68
CA MET A 1 32.48 -5.18 -42.74
C MET A 1 31.51 -6.13 -42.05
N PHE A 2 31.76 -6.47 -40.79
CA PHE A 2 30.86 -7.27 -39.98
C PHE A 2 30.35 -6.38 -38.84
N GLU A 3 29.09 -5.96 -38.90
CA GLU A 3 28.41 -5.42 -37.71
C GLU A 3 27.49 -6.49 -37.16
N ARG A 4 27.96 -7.19 -36.13
CA ARG A 4 27.11 -7.89 -35.17
C ARG A 4 27.16 -7.09 -33.88
N SER A 5 26.11 -6.34 -33.60
CA SER A 5 25.86 -5.76 -32.27
C SER A 5 24.37 -5.78 -31.98
N THR A 6 23.90 -6.91 -31.47
CA THR A 6 22.76 -6.96 -30.54
C THR A 6 23.32 -7.28 -29.15
N PRO A 7 22.65 -6.98 -28.03
CA PRO A 7 21.53 -6.08 -27.81
C PRO A 7 21.92 -4.94 -26.85
N SER A 8 21.22 -3.80 -26.95
CA SER A 8 21.16 -2.82 -25.87
C SER A 8 20.60 -3.52 -24.63
N TYR A 9 21.46 -3.88 -23.68
CA TYR A 9 21.05 -4.01 -22.28
C TYR A 9 20.67 -2.60 -21.82
N SER A 10 19.46 -2.16 -22.19
CA SER A 10 18.81 -1.07 -21.50
C SER A 10 18.61 -1.54 -20.07
N ASN A 11 19.42 -1.00 -19.16
CA ASN A 11 19.38 -1.26 -17.73
C ASN A 11 17.95 -1.34 -17.22
N SER A 12 17.49 -2.58 -17.10
CA SER A 12 16.72 -3.15 -16.01
C SER A 12 16.22 -2.12 -14.99
N ALA A 13 14.90 -1.97 -15.01
CA ALA A 13 14.09 -2.29 -13.84
C ALA A 13 14.53 -1.61 -12.53
N MET A 14 14.05 -0.40 -12.30
CA MET A 14 13.07 -0.13 -11.26
C MET A 14 12.38 1.15 -11.68
N ARG A 15 11.24 1.02 -12.37
CA ARG A 15 10.27 2.12 -12.40
C ARG A 15 10.00 2.36 -10.92
N GLU A 16 10.53 3.46 -10.39
CA GLU A 16 10.24 3.90 -9.04
C GLU A 16 8.74 3.71 -8.88
N PHE A 17 8.32 2.78 -8.02
CA PHE A 17 6.94 2.77 -7.57
C PHE A 17 6.83 3.99 -6.68
N GLN A 18 6.84 5.19 -7.28
CA GLN A 18 6.41 6.40 -6.65
C GLN A 18 4.97 6.10 -6.22
N LEU A 19 4.83 5.86 -4.93
CA LEU A 19 3.55 5.92 -4.27
C LEU A 19 2.96 7.28 -4.63
N SER A 20 1.92 7.28 -5.46
CA SER A 20 1.16 8.50 -5.76
C SER A 20 0.49 9.05 -4.50
N SER A 21 0.36 8.24 -3.46
CA SER A 21 -0.33 8.57 -2.23
C SER A 21 0.26 7.81 -1.05
N ILE A 22 0.32 8.48 0.10
CA ILE A 22 0.74 7.91 1.37
C ILE A 22 -0.52 7.54 2.15
N TRP A 23 -0.68 6.26 2.43
CA TRP A 23 -1.74 5.77 3.33
C TRP A 23 -1.32 5.92 4.79
N GLU A 24 -2.24 6.47 5.58
CA GLU A 24 -2.09 6.73 7.01
C GLU A 24 -3.33 6.20 7.75
N TYR A 25 -3.21 6.04 9.06
CA TYR A 25 -4.31 5.65 9.93
C TYR A 25 -4.31 6.47 11.21
N GLU A 26 -5.48 6.72 11.78
CA GLU A 26 -5.62 7.45 13.04
C GLU A 26 -5.25 6.54 14.22
N ASP A 27 -4.30 6.99 15.05
CA ASP A 27 -4.06 6.42 16.37
C ASP A 27 -4.92 7.14 17.39
N GLU A 28 -5.92 6.45 17.94
CA GLU A 28 -6.85 7.01 18.91
C GLU A 28 -6.21 7.44 20.23
N LYS A 29 -5.07 6.85 20.61
CA LYS A 29 -4.45 7.18 21.89
C LYS A 29 -3.81 8.56 21.87
N GLU A 30 -3.17 8.86 20.75
CA GLU A 30 -2.38 10.07 20.57
C GLU A 30 -3.11 11.09 19.67
N ASN A 31 -4.23 10.70 19.04
CA ASN A 31 -4.98 11.48 18.06
C ASN A 31 -4.09 11.99 16.92
N VAL A 32 -3.16 11.14 16.47
CA VAL A 32 -2.20 11.43 15.40
C VAL A 32 -2.41 10.46 14.24
N TRP A 33 -2.15 10.95 13.03
CA TRP A 33 -2.09 10.12 11.84
C TRP A 33 -0.74 9.43 11.76
N ILE A 34 -0.76 8.10 11.73
CA ILE A 34 0.43 7.27 11.61
C ILE A 34 0.47 6.67 10.21
N LYS A 35 1.59 6.91 9.53
CA LYS A 35 1.87 6.32 8.22
C LYS A 35 2.08 4.81 8.32
N TYR A 36 1.46 4.05 7.41
CA TYR A 36 1.80 2.62 7.24
C TYR A 36 3.21 2.44 6.68
N GLU A 37 3.90 1.38 7.11
CA GLU A 37 5.18 0.94 6.52
C GLU A 37 5.11 0.89 4.99
N ASP A 38 6.22 1.24 4.32
CA ASP A 38 6.25 1.45 2.86
C ASP A 38 5.72 0.25 2.06
N ASP A 39 6.10 -0.97 2.45
CA ASP A 39 5.61 -2.21 1.80
C ASP A 39 4.09 -2.38 1.91
N ILE A 40 3.53 -2.00 3.05
CA ILE A 40 2.08 -2.05 3.30
C ILE A 40 1.41 -0.94 2.52
N ASN A 41 1.98 0.27 2.53
CA ASN A 41 1.50 1.41 1.76
C ASN A 41 1.36 1.07 0.27
N ILE A 42 2.40 0.46 -0.32
CA ILE A 42 2.40 -0.01 -1.72
C ILE A 42 1.29 -1.04 -1.96
N ARG A 43 1.07 -1.95 -1.00
CA ARG A 43 0.04 -2.97 -1.12
C ARG A 43 -1.38 -2.40 -1.04
N ILE A 44 -1.60 -1.42 -0.16
CA ILE A 44 -2.87 -0.71 -0.02
C ILE A 44 -3.15 0.08 -1.29
N GLU A 45 -2.20 0.89 -1.73
CA GLU A 45 -2.33 1.73 -2.92
C GLU A 45 -2.61 0.88 -4.18
N ARG A 46 -1.87 -0.21 -4.38
CA ARG A 46 -2.14 -1.14 -5.49
C ARG A 46 -3.51 -1.80 -5.40
N ALA A 47 -4.04 -2.04 -4.20
CA ALA A 47 -5.39 -2.59 -4.04
C ALA A 47 -6.46 -1.52 -4.31
N TYR A 48 -6.22 -0.29 -3.87
CA TYR A 48 -7.09 0.86 -4.11
C TYR A 48 -7.20 1.18 -5.60
N ILE A 49 -6.08 1.32 -6.31
CA ILE A 49 -6.04 1.57 -7.76
C ILE A 49 -6.82 0.48 -8.53
N ARG A 50 -6.73 -0.78 -8.11
CA ARG A 50 -7.43 -1.89 -8.76
C ARG A 50 -8.94 -1.88 -8.47
N LYS A 51 -9.35 -1.53 -7.27
CA LYS A 51 -10.76 -1.52 -6.85
C LYS A 51 -10.99 -0.48 -5.75
N PRO A 52 -11.28 0.79 -6.11
CA PRO A 52 -11.43 1.88 -5.14
C PRO A 52 -12.70 1.75 -4.28
N THR A 53 -13.67 0.92 -4.70
CA THR A 53 -14.87 0.57 -3.92
C THR A 53 -14.71 -0.75 -3.16
N GLY A 54 -13.48 -1.25 -3.07
CA GLY A 54 -13.16 -2.54 -2.48
C GLY A 54 -12.71 -2.46 -1.03
N LYS A 55 -12.14 -3.57 -0.59
CA LYS A 55 -11.42 -3.67 0.68
C LYS A 55 -10.16 -4.49 0.48
N THR A 56 -9.14 -4.23 1.28
CA THR A 56 -7.91 -5.00 1.30
C THR A 56 -7.60 -5.46 2.72
N ILE A 57 -6.90 -6.58 2.84
CA ILE A 57 -6.44 -7.10 4.13
C ILE A 57 -4.94 -6.86 4.21
N VAL A 58 -4.51 -6.20 5.26
CA VAL A 58 -3.11 -5.97 5.58
C VAL A 58 -2.77 -6.58 6.93
N LYS A 59 -1.57 -7.14 7.02
CA LYS A 59 -0.98 -7.53 8.29
C LYS A 59 -0.01 -6.43 8.66
N TYR A 60 -0.23 -5.82 9.80
CA TYR A 60 0.60 -4.73 10.29
C TYR A 60 0.89 -4.98 11.77
N ASN A 61 2.16 -4.90 12.15
CA ASN A 61 2.62 -5.31 13.48
C ASN A 61 2.11 -6.74 13.81
N LYS A 62 1.45 -6.93 14.96
CA LYS A 62 0.85 -8.21 15.39
C LYS A 62 -0.64 -8.32 15.05
N GLY A 63 -1.20 -7.36 14.31
CA GLY A 63 -2.61 -7.29 13.97
C GLY A 63 -2.90 -7.63 12.51
N THR A 64 -4.14 -8.02 12.24
CA THR A 64 -4.68 -8.10 10.88
C THR A 64 -5.79 -7.06 10.74
N TYR A 65 -5.67 -6.21 9.74
CA TYR A 65 -6.55 -5.07 9.50
C TYR A 65 -7.22 -5.19 8.14
N ILE A 66 -8.51 -4.85 8.08
CA ILE A 66 -9.28 -4.74 6.85
C ILE A 66 -9.44 -3.26 6.55
N ILE A 67 -8.84 -2.79 5.47
CA ILE A 67 -8.99 -1.41 5.01
C ILE A 67 -10.14 -1.36 4.02
N CYS A 68 -11.17 -0.59 4.34
CA CYS A 68 -12.36 -0.37 3.53
C CYS A 68 -12.24 0.94 2.79
N PHE A 69 -11.99 0.88 1.49
CA PHE A 69 -11.73 2.08 0.68
C PHE A 69 -12.95 2.98 0.49
N THR A 70 -14.15 2.41 0.53
CA THR A 70 -15.39 3.20 0.41
C THR A 70 -15.66 4.04 1.65
N LYS A 71 -15.31 3.52 2.82
CA LYS A 71 -15.50 4.22 4.09
C LYS A 71 -14.27 5.04 4.52
N MET A 72 -13.12 4.78 3.92
CA MET A 72 -11.82 5.26 4.37
C MET A 72 -11.58 4.88 5.83
N THR A 73 -11.84 3.60 6.17
CA THR A 73 -11.69 3.06 7.52
C THR A 73 -10.80 1.83 7.54
N GLN A 74 -10.11 1.60 8.65
CA GLN A 74 -9.46 0.34 8.99
C GLN A 74 -10.24 -0.41 10.08
N LEU A 75 -10.43 -1.71 9.91
CA LEU A 75 -11.06 -2.59 10.91
C LEU A 75 -10.02 -3.60 11.42
N ASN A 76 -9.70 -3.55 12.71
CA ASN A 76 -8.87 -4.55 13.36
C ASN A 76 -9.68 -5.84 13.58
N THR A 77 -9.26 -6.92 12.94
CA THR A 77 -9.96 -8.22 13.02
C THR A 77 -9.84 -8.91 14.37
N SER A 78 -8.83 -8.56 15.18
CA SER A 78 -8.62 -9.15 16.50
C SER A 78 -9.48 -8.48 17.59
N SER A 79 -9.68 -7.16 17.50
CA SER A 79 -10.49 -6.41 18.47
C SER A 79 -11.90 -6.06 17.98
N GLY A 80 -12.17 -6.21 16.68
CA GLY A 80 -13.42 -5.79 16.05
C GLY A 80 -13.58 -4.26 15.94
N LYS A 81 -12.51 -3.51 16.19
CA LYS A 81 -12.55 -2.04 16.25
C LYS A 81 -12.30 -1.41 14.88
N GLU A 82 -13.16 -0.47 14.49
CA GLU A 82 -13.06 0.30 13.24
C GLU A 82 -12.55 1.72 13.54
N LEU A 83 -11.53 2.17 12.81
CA LEU A 83 -10.87 3.49 12.91
C LEU A 83 -10.81 4.15 11.54
N ASN A 84 -10.63 5.47 11.48
CA ASN A 84 -10.39 6.20 10.23
C ASN A 84 -8.91 6.26 9.87
#